data_AF-A0A1S1LWX4-F1
#
_entry.id   AF-A0A1S1LWX4-F1
#
_cell.length_a   1.000
_cell.length_b   1.000
_cell.length_c   1.000
_cell.angle_alpha   90.00
_cell.angle_beta   90.00
_cell.angle_gamma   90.00
#
_symmetry.space_group_name_H-M   'P 1'
#
loop_
_entity.id
_entity.type
_entity.pdbx_description
1 polymer ?
#
loop_
_entity_poly.entity_id
_entity_poly.type
_entity_poly.pdbx_seq_one_letter_code
_entity_poly.pdbx_strand_id
1 'polypeptide(L)'
;MSRPRKQRFPLATVLTVAAGLPEGALCRVAEVQALLGFMTGGTITINQVPRARDFCQKFLLDQHRFLDSLVPESTDVEKVRRWGTRCVKQWGKEVLVEACPGDAYRHLSSTDELQHLWGGRKVAS
;
A
#
# COMPACT_ATOMS: atom_id res chain seq x y z
N MET A 1 -9.53 22.48 -11.96
CA MET A 1 -9.19 21.33 -11.10
C MET A 1 -9.27 20.05 -11.94
N SER A 2 -8.14 19.39 -12.18
CA SER A 2 -8.12 18.11 -12.91
C SER A 2 -8.84 17.05 -12.07
N ARG A 3 -9.69 16.23 -12.70
CA ARG A 3 -10.36 15.11 -12.01
C ARG A 3 -9.30 14.18 -11.42
N PRO A 4 -9.50 13.63 -10.20
CA PRO A 4 -8.59 12.65 -9.64
C PRO A 4 -8.49 11.45 -10.59
N ARG A 5 -7.27 11.01 -10.87
CA ARG A 5 -7.02 9.83 -11.72
C ARG A 5 -7.57 8.61 -10.97
N LYS A 6 -8.35 7.78 -11.66
CA LYS A 6 -8.92 6.55 -11.09
C LYS A 6 -8.47 5.34 -11.90
N GLN A 7 -8.14 4.26 -11.22
CA GLN A 7 -7.72 3.01 -11.86
C GLN A 7 -8.16 1.82 -10.99
N ARG A 8 -8.50 0.71 -11.64
CA ARG A 8 -8.84 -0.53 -10.94
C ARG A 8 -7.59 -1.29 -10.55
N PHE A 9 -7.58 -1.78 -9.32
CA PHE A 9 -6.52 -2.63 -8.77
C PHE A 9 -7.11 -3.91 -8.17
N PRO A 10 -6.36 -5.02 -8.17
CA PRO A 10 -6.78 -6.23 -7.49
C PRO A 10 -7.07 -5.95 -6.00
N LEU A 11 -8.20 -6.46 -5.51
CA LEU A 11 -8.58 -6.29 -4.09
C LEU A 11 -7.51 -6.88 -3.16
N ALA A 12 -6.84 -7.96 -3.57
CA ALA A 12 -5.73 -8.55 -2.82
C ALA A 12 -4.60 -7.54 -2.54
N THR A 13 -4.26 -6.71 -3.53
CA THR A 13 -3.24 -5.66 -3.40
C THR A 13 -3.70 -4.54 -2.49
N VAL A 14 -4.96 -4.11 -2.65
CA VAL A 14 -5.59 -3.08 -1.81
C VAL A 14 -5.66 -3.54 -0.34
N LEU A 15 -6.08 -4.78 -0.08
CA LEU A 15 -6.11 -5.37 1.26
C LEU A 15 -4.71 -5.49 1.86
N THR A 16 -3.70 -5.82 1.04
CA THR A 16 -2.32 -5.87 1.51
C THR A 16 -1.91 -4.50 2.08
N VAL A 17 -2.17 -3.41 1.37
CA VAL A 17 -1.85 -2.06 1.86
C VAL A 17 -2.74 -1.65 3.02
N ALA A 18 -4.07 -1.80 2.88
CA ALA A 18 -5.07 -1.32 3.83
C ALA A 18 -5.00 -2.04 5.20
N ALA A 19 -4.78 -3.35 5.22
CA ALA A 19 -4.79 -4.17 6.42
C ALA A 19 -3.40 -4.40 7.03
N GLY A 20 -2.35 -3.70 6.57
CA GLY A 20 -1.03 -3.83 7.20
C GLY A 20 -0.33 -5.18 7.00
N LEU A 21 -0.72 -5.97 6.00
CA LEU A 21 -0.18 -7.32 5.74
C LEU A 21 1.25 -7.32 5.17
N PRO A 22 2.08 -8.32 5.50
CA PRO A 22 3.39 -8.44 4.87
C PRO A 22 3.25 -8.68 3.35
N GLU A 23 4.17 -8.10 2.58
CA GLU A 23 4.24 -8.34 1.16
C GLU A 23 4.47 -9.84 0.88
N GLY A 24 3.82 -10.39 -0.16
CA GLY A 24 3.87 -11.83 -0.44
C GLY A 24 2.79 -12.67 0.24
N ALA A 25 2.04 -12.11 1.19
CA ALA A 25 0.92 -12.81 1.82
C ALA A 25 -0.24 -13.05 0.83
N LEU A 26 -0.70 -11.98 0.18
CA LEU A 26 -1.81 -12.02 -0.79
C LEU A 26 -1.40 -11.68 -2.22
N CYS A 27 -0.35 -10.87 -2.38
CA CYS A 27 0.11 -10.38 -3.67
C CYS A 27 1.63 -10.19 -3.65
N ARG A 28 2.23 -10.03 -4.82
CA ARG A 28 3.67 -9.80 -5.00
C ARG A 28 4.03 -8.36 -4.64
N VAL A 29 5.27 -8.17 -4.20
CA VAL A 29 5.84 -6.83 -3.91
C VAL A 29 5.66 -5.86 -5.08
N ALA A 30 5.87 -6.32 -6.32
CA ALA A 30 5.71 -5.51 -7.53
C ALA A 30 4.29 -4.97 -7.72
N GLU A 31 3.26 -5.72 -7.29
CA GLU A 31 1.87 -5.29 -7.37
C GLU A 31 1.59 -4.19 -6.34
N VAL A 32 2.16 -4.31 -5.14
CA VAL A 32 2.10 -3.27 -4.10
C VAL A 32 2.80 -2.00 -4.60
N GLN A 33 4.00 -2.11 -5.19
CA GLN A 33 4.72 -0.97 -5.76
C GLN A 33 3.92 -0.28 -6.87
N ALA A 34 3.22 -1.05 -7.73
CA ALA A 34 2.38 -0.49 -8.78
C ALA A 34 1.17 0.30 -8.21
N LEU A 35 0.50 -0.24 -7.18
CA LEU A 35 -0.59 0.47 -6.49
C LEU A 35 -0.09 1.76 -5.83
N LEU A 36 0.97 1.66 -5.04
CA LEU A 36 1.54 2.81 -4.34
C LEU A 36 2.04 3.86 -5.32
N GLY A 37 2.66 3.43 -6.43
CA GLY A 37 3.13 4.35 -7.45
C GLY A 37 2.02 5.06 -8.21
N PHE A 38 0.93 4.36 -8.51
CA PHE A 38 -0.28 5.00 -9.05
C PHE A 38 -0.84 6.04 -8.09
N MET A 39 -1.02 5.68 -6.82
CA MET A 39 -1.60 6.54 -5.79
C MET A 39 -0.75 7.79 -5.55
N THR A 40 0.56 7.63 -5.47
CA THR A 40 1.50 8.73 -5.20
C THR A 40 1.95 9.48 -6.45
N GLY A 41 1.58 9.01 -7.65
CA GLY A 41 1.92 9.65 -8.91
C GLY A 41 3.38 9.50 -9.36
N GLY A 42 4.13 8.53 -8.83
CA GLY A 42 5.53 8.29 -9.18
C GLY A 42 5.96 6.84 -8.97
N THR A 43 7.18 6.48 -9.38
CA THR A 43 7.71 5.12 -9.14
C THR A 43 8.16 4.99 -7.69
N ILE A 44 7.70 3.95 -6.99
CA ILE A 44 8.10 3.64 -5.61
C ILE A 44 9.15 2.53 -5.61
N THR A 45 10.36 2.84 -5.12
CA THR A 45 11.40 1.82 -4.90
C THR A 45 11.15 1.03 -3.61
N ILE A 46 11.76 -0.15 -3.48
CA ILE A 46 11.45 -1.09 -2.38
C ILE A 46 11.66 -0.49 -0.98
N ASN A 47 12.67 0.37 -0.83
CA ASN A 47 12.98 1.09 0.42
C ASN A 47 11.93 2.14 0.80
N GLN A 48 11.14 2.65 -0.16
CA GLN A 48 10.10 3.64 0.11
C GLN A 48 8.73 3.00 0.33
N VAL A 49 8.59 1.69 0.08
CA VAL A 49 7.32 0.95 0.25
C VAL A 49 6.72 1.16 1.64
N PRO A 50 7.47 1.03 2.76
CA PRO A 50 6.87 1.20 4.10
C PRO A 50 6.24 2.58 4.28
N ARG A 51 6.96 3.64 3.92
CA ARG A 51 6.48 5.03 4.05
C ARG A 51 5.30 5.33 3.11
N ALA A 52 5.42 4.92 1.85
CA ALA A 52 4.36 5.07 0.86
C ALA A 52 3.10 4.33 1.28
N ARG A 53 3.26 3.14 1.85
CA ARG A 53 2.16 2.33 2.37
C ARG A 53 1.45 3.01 3.53
N ASP A 54 2.16 3.46 4.56
CA ASP A 54 1.55 4.13 5.72
C ASP A 54 0.74 5.37 5.32
N PHE A 55 1.25 6.11 4.32
CA PHE A 55 0.54 7.23 3.73
C PHE A 55 -0.71 6.79 2.96
N CYS A 56 -0.54 5.90 1.97
CA CYS A 56 -1.62 5.45 1.10
C CYS A 56 -2.71 4.66 1.84
N GLN A 57 -2.37 3.97 2.93
CA GLN A 57 -3.31 3.24 3.76
C GLN A 57 -4.45 4.15 4.24
N LYS A 58 -4.12 5.32 4.79
CA LYS A 58 -5.13 6.28 5.26
C LYS A 58 -6.06 6.73 4.14
N PHE A 59 -5.50 7.05 2.97
CA PHE A 59 -6.28 7.42 1.79
C PHE A 59 -7.20 6.29 1.30
N LEU A 60 -6.74 5.04 1.32
CA LEU A 60 -7.56 3.89 0.92
C LEU A 60 -8.74 3.67 1.88
N LEU A 61 -8.51 3.80 3.19
CA LEU A 61 -9.57 3.68 4.20
C LEU A 61 -10.61 4.79 4.05
N ASP A 62 -10.19 6.03 3.77
CA ASP A 62 -11.09 7.16 3.51
C ASP A 62 -11.93 6.96 2.23
N GLN A 63 -11.32 6.44 1.15
CA GLN A 63 -12.02 6.14 -0.10
C GLN A 63 -13.00 4.97 0.03
N HIS A 64 -12.66 3.98 0.85
CA HIS A 64 -13.39 2.73 0.95
C HIS A 64 -13.57 2.32 2.42
N ARG A 65 -14.61 2.87 3.06
CA ARG A 65 -14.92 2.58 4.48
C ARG A 65 -15.05 1.10 4.80
N PHE A 66 -15.41 0.25 3.84
CA PHE A 66 -15.50 -1.20 4.09
C PHE A 66 -14.13 -1.83 4.36
N LEU A 67 -13.02 -1.23 3.91
CA LEU A 67 -11.68 -1.75 4.18
C LEU A 67 -11.31 -1.66 5.66
N ASP A 68 -11.87 -0.69 6.40
CA ASP A 68 -11.62 -0.48 7.82
C ASP A 68 -12.14 -1.65 8.68
N SER A 69 -13.18 -2.34 8.20
CA SER A 69 -13.71 -3.54 8.87
C SER A 69 -13.06 -4.84 8.41
N LEU A 70 -12.12 -4.79 7.46
CA LEU A 70 -11.45 -5.96 6.91
C LEU A 70 -10.06 -6.13 7.52
N VAL A 71 -10.01 -6.87 8.62
CA VAL A 71 -8.76 -7.30 9.27
C VAL A 71 -8.70 -8.83 9.30
N PRO A 72 -7.58 -9.47 8.94
CA PRO A 72 -7.47 -10.91 9.09
C PRO A 72 -7.37 -11.31 10.56
N GLU A 73 -8.06 -12.41 10.90
CA GLU A 73 -8.10 -12.97 12.26
C GLU A 73 -6.76 -13.59 12.71
N SER A 74 -5.79 -13.75 11.79
CA SER A 74 -4.53 -14.42 12.06
C SER A 74 -3.42 -13.87 11.18
N THR A 75 -2.18 -13.96 11.66
CA THR A 75 -0.95 -13.64 10.93
C THR A 75 -0.39 -14.82 10.14
N ASP A 76 -0.95 -16.03 10.29
CA ASP A 76 -0.58 -17.20 9.51
C ASP A 76 -0.89 -17.01 8.02
N VAL A 77 0.11 -17.21 7.15
CA VAL A 77 0.02 -16.88 5.72
C VAL A 77 -1.11 -17.62 5.03
N GLU A 78 -1.33 -18.90 5.35
CA GLU A 78 -2.38 -19.70 4.72
C GLU A 78 -3.78 -19.30 5.21
N LYS A 79 -3.91 -18.89 6.48
CA LYS A 79 -5.15 -18.27 6.99
C LYS A 79 -5.40 -16.92 6.34
N VAL A 80 -4.38 -16.08 6.17
CA VAL A 80 -4.48 -14.78 5.49
C VAL A 80 -4.91 -14.96 4.04
N ARG A 81 -4.33 -15.92 3.30
CA ARG A 81 -4.73 -16.24 1.91
C ARG A 81 -6.19 -16.65 1.79
N ARG A 82 -6.64 -17.53 2.69
CA ARG A 82 -8.06 -17.94 2.75
C ARG A 82 -8.97 -16.78 3.08
N TRP A 83 -8.59 -15.93 4.03
CA TRP A 83 -9.30 -14.69 4.33
C TRP A 83 -9.38 -13.77 3.12
N GLY A 84 -8.28 -13.53 2.40
CA GLY A 84 -8.26 -12.73 1.18
C GLY A 84 -9.18 -13.28 0.10
N THR A 85 -9.23 -14.60 -0.06
CA THR A 85 -10.16 -15.26 -1.02
C THR A 85 -11.62 -15.04 -0.61
N ARG A 86 -11.94 -15.09 0.70
CA ARG A 86 -13.29 -14.76 1.20
C ARG A 86 -13.64 -13.30 0.90
N CYS A 87 -12.73 -12.36 1.15
CA CYS A 87 -12.94 -10.95 0.85
C CYS A 87 -13.19 -10.72 -0.65
N VAL A 88 -12.41 -11.36 -1.52
CA VAL A 88 -12.60 -11.30 -2.98
C VAL A 88 -13.95 -11.85 -3.41
N LYS A 89 -14.41 -12.95 -2.81
CA LYS A 89 -15.73 -13.53 -3.10
C LYS A 89 -16.87 -12.58 -2.70
N GLN A 90 -16.71 -11.84 -1.61
CA GLN A 90 -17.75 -10.96 -1.08
C GLN A 90 -17.77 -9.57 -1.74
N TRP A 91 -16.60 -8.99 -2.00
CA TRP A 91 -16.46 -7.59 -2.45
C TRP A 91 -16.00 -7.45 -3.90
N GLY A 92 -15.71 -8.56 -4.58
CA GLY A 92 -15.23 -8.59 -5.96
C GLY A 92 -13.71 -8.68 -6.06
N LYS A 93 -13.23 -8.88 -7.30
CA LYS A 93 -11.80 -9.08 -7.58
C LYS A 93 -11.00 -7.78 -7.63
N GLU A 94 -11.65 -6.67 -7.92
CA GLU A 94 -11.00 -5.39 -8.17
C GLU A 94 -11.73 -4.26 -7.45
N VAL A 95 -10.97 -3.26 -7.03
CA VAL A 95 -11.47 -2.03 -6.41
C VAL A 95 -11.00 -0.85 -7.24
N LEU A 96 -11.89 0.13 -7.43
CA LEU A 96 -11.55 1.38 -8.10
C LEU A 96 -10.83 2.29 -7.11
N VAL A 97 -9.54 2.52 -7.31
CA VAL A 97 -8.70 3.37 -6.46
C VAL A 97 -8.53 4.73 -7.12
N GLU A 98 -8.60 5.79 -6.32
CA GLU A 98 -8.28 7.15 -6.73
C GLU A 98 -6.87 7.52 -6.30
N ALA A 99 -6.13 8.19 -7.20
CA ALA A 99 -4.82 8.71 -6.89
C ALA A 99 -4.91 9.83 -5.83
N CYS A 100 -3.88 9.93 -4.99
CA CYS A 100 -3.77 11.00 -4.02
C CYS A 100 -3.67 12.36 -4.74
N PRO A 101 -4.07 13.46 -4.08
CA PRO A 101 -3.84 14.80 -4.60
C PRO A 101 -2.35 15.00 -4.93
N GLY A 102 -2.04 15.67 -6.04
CA GLY A 102 -0.72 15.65 -6.68
C GLY A 102 0.48 16.04 -5.79
N ASP A 103 0.25 16.81 -4.73
CA ASP A 103 1.30 17.29 -3.81
C ASP A 103 1.24 16.63 -2.43
N ALA A 104 0.32 15.67 -2.23
CA ALA A 104 0.09 15.08 -0.91
C ALA A 104 1.21 14.12 -0.49
N TYR A 105 1.89 13.49 -1.45
CA TYR A 105 3.02 12.60 -1.18
C TYR A 105 4.35 13.23 -1.64
N ARG A 106 5.23 13.50 -0.68
CA ARG A 106 6.58 13.97 -0.99
C ARG A 106 7.47 12.79 -1.37
N HIS A 107 7.76 12.67 -2.65
CA HIS A 107 8.79 11.75 -3.14
C HIS A 107 10.15 12.21 -2.63
N LEU A 108 10.91 11.29 -2.02
CA LEU A 108 12.31 11.48 -1.67
C LEU A 108 13.14 10.72 -2.69
N SER A 109 14.33 11.22 -3.01
CA SER A 109 15.25 10.44 -3.84
C SER A 109 15.62 9.17 -3.08
N SER A 110 15.75 8.03 -3.78
CA SER A 110 16.09 6.76 -3.13
C SER A 110 17.42 6.83 -2.37
N THR A 111 18.35 7.67 -2.83
CA THR A 111 19.62 7.97 -2.15
C THR A 111 19.43 8.73 -0.84
N ASP A 112 18.52 9.71 -0.78
CA ASP A 112 18.24 10.44 0.46
C ASP A 112 17.57 9.55 1.50
N GLU A 113 16.67 8.65 1.09
CA GLU A 113 16.05 7.69 2.02
C GLU A 113 17.07 6.68 2.57
N LEU A 114 18.00 6.20 1.75
CA LEU A 114 19.09 5.34 2.22
C LEU A 114 20.01 6.08 3.20
N GLN A 115 20.34 7.35 2.93
CA GLN A 115 21.12 8.18 3.86
C GLN A 115 20.38 8.45 5.17
N HIS A 116 19.05 8.62 5.16
CA HIS A 116 18.28 8.72 6.39
C HIS A 116 18.27 7.41 7.20
N LEU A 117 18.15 6.26 6.53
CA LEU A 117 18.19 4.95 7.17
C LEU A 117 19.59 4.61 7.75
N TRP A 118 20.67 5.07 7.11
CA TRP A 118 22.04 4.73 7.49
C TRP A 118 22.74 5.82 8.32
N GLY A 119 22.42 7.10 8.09
CA GLY A 119 22.93 8.25 8.84
C GLY A 119 22.40 8.36 10.27
N GLY A 120 21.37 7.57 10.62
CA GLY A 120 20.91 7.38 12.00
C GLY A 120 21.86 6.55 12.88
N ARG A 121 22.82 5.82 12.29
CA ARG A 121 23.95 5.24 13.05
C ARG A 121 25.01 6.31 13.26
N LYS A 122 24.73 7.28 14.13
CA LYS A 122 25.84 7.95 14.83
C LYS A 122 26.47 6.90 15.73
N VAL A 123 27.69 6.51 15.35
CA VAL A 123 28.65 5.82 16.19
C VAL A 123 28.72 6.61 17.50
N ALA A 124 28.20 6.01 18.58
CA ALA A 124 28.51 6.46 19.93
C ALA A 124 29.99 6.14 20.17
N SER A 125 30.82 7.18 20.19
CA SER A 125 32.17 7.15 20.75
C SER A 125 32.42 8.48 21.44
#